data_AF-A0A5F5PKT4-F1
#
_entry.id   AF-A0A5F5PKT4-F1
#
_cell.length_a   1.000
_cell.length_b   1.000
_cell.length_c   1.000
_cell.angle_alpha   90.00
_cell.angle_beta   90.00
_cell.angle_gamma   90.00
#
_symmetry.space_group_name_H-M   'P 1'
#
loop_
_entity.id
_entity.type
_entity.pdbx_description
1 polymer ?
#
loop_
_entity_poly.entity_id
_entity_poly.type
_entity_poly.pdbx_seq_one_letter_code
_entity_poly.pdbx_strand_id
1 'polypeptide(L)'
;MQTVRHSEQTLKTALISKNPALVSQYEKLDAGERRLMNQAFQPNSDLFGPITVHSRSDWITSHPEDPQDFEQFFSDPYRKTPSPEKRSIYIQCIGSLGNTRAISEEYIKWLQGYCEAFFYGLTVKLLAPVPVSATRCSFRVNDSTQNLQIHAGHILKFLKKKKPGDAFCIVGVTMIDLYPRDSWNFVFGQASLTDGPGAVD
;
A
#
# COMPACT_ATOMS: atom_id res chain seq x y z
N MET A 1 -7.41 -5.18 -27.64
CA MET A 1 -7.01 -5.96 -26.44
C MET A 1 -5.64 -6.57 -26.71
N GLN A 2 -4.64 -6.24 -25.89
CA GLN A 2 -3.28 -6.75 -25.99
C GLN A 2 -2.86 -7.28 -24.63
N THR A 3 -2.41 -8.54 -24.58
CA THR A 3 -1.86 -9.13 -23.36
C THR A 3 -0.36 -8.84 -23.29
N VAL A 4 0.10 -8.25 -22.19
CA VAL A 4 1.52 -8.02 -21.93
C VAL A 4 2.15 -9.36 -21.54
N ARG A 5 3.17 -9.79 -22.29
CA ARG A 5 3.88 -11.04 -22.04
C ARG A 5 5.38 -10.82 -22.05
N HIS A 6 6.06 -11.50 -21.14
CA HIS A 6 7.51 -11.53 -21.05
C HIS A 6 7.99 -12.98 -21.13
N SER A 7 9.22 -13.17 -21.58
CA SER A 7 9.84 -14.50 -21.55
C SER A 7 10.09 -14.94 -20.10
N GLU A 8 10.10 -16.25 -19.85
CA GLU A 8 10.45 -16.81 -18.54
C GLU A 8 11.81 -16.29 -18.06
N GLN A 9 12.78 -16.18 -18.97
CA GLN A 9 14.11 -15.67 -18.67
C GLN A 9 14.09 -14.19 -18.23
N THR A 10 13.25 -13.38 -18.86
CA THR A 10 13.05 -11.96 -18.49
C THR A 10 12.47 -11.87 -17.09
N LEU A 11 11.42 -12.65 -16.79
CA LEU A 11 10.77 -12.65 -15.47
C LEU A 11 11.72 -13.16 -14.38
N LYS A 12 12.48 -14.23 -14.63
CA LYS A 12 13.50 -14.72 -13.70
C LYS A 12 14.56 -13.67 -13.41
N THR A 13 15.04 -12.99 -14.45
CA THR A 13 16.01 -11.90 -14.28
C THR A 13 15.42 -10.77 -13.44
N ALA A 14 14.17 -10.39 -13.67
CA ALA A 14 13.51 -9.32 -12.93
C ALA A 14 13.22 -9.68 -11.46
N LEU A 15 12.82 -10.93 -11.16
CA LEU A 15 12.43 -11.33 -9.81
C LEU A 15 13.62 -11.78 -8.94
N ILE A 16 14.60 -12.47 -9.52
CA ILE A 16 15.75 -13.04 -8.77
C ILE A 16 16.99 -12.16 -8.86
N SER A 17 17.10 -11.33 -9.92
CA SER A 17 18.31 -10.57 -10.30
C SER A 17 19.47 -11.45 -10.79
N LYS A 18 20.44 -10.82 -11.46
CA LYS A 18 21.75 -11.40 -11.80
C LYS A 18 22.81 -11.14 -10.72
N ASN A 19 22.49 -10.30 -9.73
CA ASN A 19 23.36 -9.94 -8.64
C ASN A 19 23.56 -11.14 -7.69
N PRO A 20 24.79 -11.65 -7.50
CA PRO A 20 25.03 -12.84 -6.69
C PRO A 20 24.52 -12.73 -5.26
N ALA A 21 24.50 -11.52 -4.68
CA ALA A 21 23.99 -11.30 -3.33
C ALA A 21 22.46 -11.47 -3.24
N LEU A 22 21.73 -11.06 -4.27
CA LEU A 22 20.26 -11.22 -4.33
C LEU A 22 19.87 -12.65 -4.67
N VAL A 23 20.62 -13.30 -5.57
CA VAL A 23 20.46 -14.73 -5.85
C VAL A 23 20.64 -15.55 -4.57
N SER A 24 21.69 -15.27 -3.78
CA SER A 24 21.91 -15.94 -2.49
C SER A 24 20.78 -15.70 -1.48
N GLN A 25 20.11 -14.53 -1.51
CA GLN A 25 18.93 -14.30 -0.68
C GLN A 25 17.74 -15.15 -1.14
N TYR A 26 17.49 -15.24 -2.44
CA TYR A 26 16.45 -16.10 -3.00
C TYR A 26 16.67 -17.58 -2.65
N GLU A 27 17.92 -18.06 -2.68
CA GLU A 27 18.25 -19.45 -2.34
C GLU A 27 18.00 -19.82 -0.87
N LYS A 28 17.99 -18.82 0.02
CA LYS A 28 17.68 -18.99 1.46
C LYS A 28 16.19 -19.13 1.74
N LEU A 29 15.33 -18.75 0.80
CA LEU A 29 13.88 -18.92 0.92
C LEU A 29 13.53 -20.40 1.11
N ASP A 30 12.50 -20.67 1.90
CA ASP A 30 12.06 -22.03 2.13
C ASP A 30 11.45 -22.65 0.86
N ALA A 31 11.15 -23.96 0.92
CA ALA A 31 10.61 -24.66 -0.23
C ALA A 31 9.21 -24.16 -0.65
N GLY A 32 8.39 -23.69 0.30
CA GLY A 32 7.08 -23.11 0.04
C GLY A 32 7.18 -21.73 -0.63
N GLU A 33 8.02 -20.85 -0.09
CA GLU A 33 8.28 -19.52 -0.65
C GLU A 33 8.83 -19.60 -2.07
N ARG A 34 9.82 -20.48 -2.32
CA ARG A 34 10.36 -20.68 -3.67
C ARG A 34 9.32 -21.24 -4.63
N ARG A 35 8.47 -22.16 -4.18
CA ARG A 35 7.34 -22.66 -4.99
C ARG A 35 6.37 -21.53 -5.36
N LEU A 36 6.04 -20.65 -4.42
CA LEU A 36 5.18 -19.50 -4.67
C LEU A 36 5.82 -18.55 -5.70
N MET A 37 7.09 -18.16 -5.51
CA MET A 37 7.79 -17.28 -6.45
C MET A 37 7.90 -17.90 -7.84
N ASN A 38 8.11 -19.22 -7.95
CA ASN A 38 8.17 -19.91 -9.23
C ASN A 38 6.83 -19.91 -10.00
N GLN A 39 5.70 -19.67 -9.34
CA GLN A 39 4.41 -19.48 -10.03
C GLN A 39 4.41 -18.22 -10.89
N ALA A 40 5.24 -17.21 -10.60
CA ALA A 40 5.35 -16.01 -11.43
C ALA A 40 5.95 -16.29 -12.81
N PHE A 41 6.62 -17.42 -12.99
CA PHE A 41 7.26 -17.82 -14.24
C PHE A 41 6.37 -18.73 -15.11
N GLN A 42 5.25 -19.20 -14.55
CA GLN A 42 4.35 -20.12 -15.25
C GLN A 42 3.35 -19.33 -16.11
N PRO A 43 3.29 -19.55 -17.44
CA PRO A 43 2.39 -18.81 -18.33
C PRO A 43 0.89 -18.93 -18.00
N ASN A 44 0.50 -20.01 -17.31
CA ASN A 44 -0.87 -20.33 -16.93
C ASN A 44 -1.07 -20.28 -15.40
N SER A 45 -0.29 -19.45 -14.71
CA SER A 45 -0.45 -19.25 -13.27
C SER A 45 -1.75 -18.53 -12.97
N ASP A 46 -2.60 -19.12 -12.13
CA ASP A 46 -3.79 -18.44 -11.61
C ASP A 46 -3.43 -17.32 -10.62
N LEU A 47 -2.22 -17.36 -10.06
CA LEU A 47 -1.73 -16.36 -9.09
C LEU A 47 -1.07 -15.17 -9.77
N PHE A 48 -0.36 -15.40 -10.87
CA PHE A 48 0.44 -14.41 -11.59
C PHE A 48 0.08 -14.38 -13.07
N GLY A 49 -1.20 -14.16 -13.35
CA GLY A 49 -1.71 -14.03 -14.71
C GLY A 49 -1.15 -12.79 -15.44
N PRO A 50 -1.00 -12.83 -16.76
CA PRO A 50 -0.51 -11.70 -17.52
C PRO A 50 -1.53 -10.55 -17.56
N ILE A 51 -1.02 -9.32 -17.55
CA ILE A 51 -1.86 -8.11 -17.63
C ILE A 51 -2.48 -8.01 -19.02
N THR A 52 -3.79 -7.81 -19.07
CA THR A 52 -4.52 -7.58 -20.33
C THR A 52 -4.89 -6.11 -20.45
N VAL A 53 -4.36 -5.46 -21.48
CA VAL A 53 -4.68 -4.07 -21.84
C VAL A 53 -5.85 -4.08 -22.79
N HIS A 54 -6.97 -3.51 -22.36
CA HIS A 54 -8.21 -3.46 -23.11
C HIS A 54 -8.26 -2.24 -24.03
N SER A 55 -7.79 -1.08 -23.56
CA SER A 55 -7.91 0.20 -24.27
C SER A 55 -6.73 1.14 -24.05
N ARG A 56 -6.68 2.26 -24.80
CA ARG A 56 -5.69 3.33 -24.57
C ARG A 56 -5.91 4.09 -23.26
N SER A 57 -7.12 4.00 -22.70
CA SER A 57 -7.50 4.64 -21.44
C SER A 57 -7.06 3.82 -20.22
N ASP A 58 -6.55 2.60 -20.42
CA ASP A 58 -6.01 1.78 -19.34
C ASP A 58 -4.77 2.46 -18.74
N TRP A 59 -4.63 2.39 -17.41
CA TRP A 59 -3.59 3.12 -16.66
C TRP A 59 -2.20 2.94 -17.25
N ILE A 60 -1.80 1.69 -17.51
CA ILE A 60 -0.48 1.32 -18.06
C ILE A 60 -0.16 2.01 -19.40
N THR A 61 -1.18 2.38 -20.18
CA THR A 61 -1.01 3.09 -21.47
C THR A 61 -1.11 4.61 -21.29
N SER A 62 -2.04 5.07 -20.45
CA SER A 62 -2.29 6.50 -20.24
C SER A 62 -1.24 7.17 -19.35
N HIS A 63 -0.60 6.42 -18.45
CA HIS A 63 0.40 6.90 -17.50
C HIS A 63 1.62 5.98 -17.58
N PRO A 64 2.52 6.18 -18.57
CA PRO A 64 3.72 5.38 -18.68
C PRO A 64 4.62 5.62 -17.46
N GLU A 65 4.90 4.54 -16.73
CA GLU A 65 5.80 4.50 -15.58
C GLU A 65 7.02 3.65 -15.94
N ASP A 66 8.19 4.02 -15.43
CA ASP A 66 9.40 3.21 -15.61
C ASP A 66 9.22 1.87 -14.88
N PRO A 67 9.54 0.73 -15.52
CA PRO A 67 9.49 -0.55 -14.85
C PRO A 67 10.51 -0.61 -13.71
N GLN A 68 10.15 -1.29 -12.63
CA GLN A 68 11.04 -1.57 -11.50
C GLN A 68 11.17 -3.07 -11.29
N ASP A 69 12.39 -3.59 -11.41
CA ASP A 69 12.72 -4.97 -11.04
C ASP A 69 13.13 -5.11 -9.57
N PHE A 70 13.35 -6.34 -9.11
CA PHE A 70 13.71 -6.61 -7.71
C PHE A 70 15.06 -5.99 -7.31
N GLU A 71 16.04 -5.94 -8.21
CA GLU A 71 17.34 -5.36 -7.91
C GLU A 71 17.25 -3.83 -7.75
N GLN A 72 16.51 -3.18 -8.64
CA GLN A 72 16.22 -1.74 -8.56
C GLN A 72 15.46 -1.42 -7.28
N PHE A 73 14.42 -2.19 -6.95
CA PHE A 73 13.71 -2.04 -5.69
C PHE A 73 14.65 -2.23 -4.48
N PHE A 74 15.43 -3.31 -4.46
CA PHE A 74 16.27 -3.66 -3.32
C PHE A 74 17.39 -2.63 -3.08
N SER A 75 17.93 -2.08 -4.16
CA SER A 75 19.06 -1.14 -4.15
C SER A 75 18.65 0.33 -3.96
N ASP A 76 17.34 0.62 -3.93
CA ASP A 76 16.85 1.98 -3.72
C ASP A 76 17.29 2.50 -2.32
N PRO A 77 18.08 3.59 -2.25
CA PRO A 77 18.55 4.16 -0.97
C PRO A 77 17.40 4.71 -0.10
N TYR A 78 16.23 4.96 -0.69
CA TYR A 78 15.04 5.41 0.02
C TYR A 78 14.15 4.25 0.50
N ARG A 79 14.45 3.01 0.11
CA ARG A 79 13.70 1.83 0.56
C ARG A 79 13.71 1.72 2.08
N LYS A 80 12.52 1.58 2.66
CA LYS A 80 12.37 1.27 4.09
C LYS A 80 12.30 -0.23 4.28
N THR A 81 13.24 -0.78 5.05
CA THR A 81 13.22 -2.19 5.43
C THR A 81 12.73 -2.33 6.86
N PRO A 82 11.78 -3.23 7.14
CA PRO A 82 11.42 -3.57 8.51
C PRO A 82 12.64 -3.97 9.32
N SER A 83 12.69 -3.55 10.58
CA SER A 83 13.72 -3.96 11.53
C SER A 83 13.06 -4.60 12.76
N PRO A 84 13.81 -5.34 13.59
CA PRO A 84 13.28 -5.88 14.84
C PRO A 84 12.59 -4.82 15.73
N GLU A 85 13.07 -3.57 15.68
CA GLU A 85 12.52 -2.42 16.40
C GLU A 85 11.34 -1.77 15.67
N LYS A 86 11.23 -1.94 14.35
CA LYS A 86 10.24 -1.29 13.47
C LYS A 86 9.49 -2.33 12.64
N ARG A 87 8.67 -3.15 13.32
CA ARG A 87 7.98 -4.31 12.73
C ARG A 87 6.45 -4.28 12.84
N SER A 88 5.88 -3.15 13.22
CA SER A 88 4.43 -3.02 13.35
C SER A 88 3.84 -2.02 12.38
N ILE A 89 2.78 -2.41 11.67
CA ILE A 89 1.91 -1.50 10.94
C ILE A 89 0.79 -1.11 11.89
N TYR A 90 0.60 0.19 12.12
CA TYR A 90 -0.50 0.68 12.93
C TYR A 90 -1.62 1.22 12.05
N ILE A 91 -2.87 0.84 12.33
CA ILE A 91 -4.05 1.35 11.65
C ILE A 91 -4.80 2.28 12.60
N GLN A 92 -4.99 3.54 12.20
CA GLN A 92 -5.75 4.56 12.90
C GLN A 92 -7.05 4.83 12.15
N CYS A 93 -8.17 4.36 12.69
CA CYS A 93 -9.49 4.70 12.15
C CYS A 93 -9.83 6.15 12.50
N ILE A 94 -10.28 6.93 11.52
CA ILE A 94 -10.66 8.34 11.67
C ILE A 94 -12.12 8.50 11.21
N GLY A 95 -13.00 8.89 12.13
CA GLY A 95 -14.44 8.94 11.87
C GLY A 95 -15.11 7.56 11.93
N SER A 96 -16.33 7.47 11.40
CA SER A 96 -17.07 6.20 11.32
C SER A 96 -16.69 5.45 10.05
N LEU A 97 -16.41 4.15 10.17
CA LEU A 97 -16.05 3.28 9.03
C LEU A 97 -17.24 2.45 8.51
N GLY A 98 -18.45 2.90 8.78
CA GLY A 98 -19.66 2.18 8.39
C GLY A 98 -20.92 2.75 9.04
N ASN A 99 -22.05 2.18 8.63
CA ASN A 99 -23.37 2.60 9.10
C ASN A 99 -23.73 1.94 10.44
N THR A 100 -23.04 0.85 10.80
CA THR A 100 -23.21 0.14 12.07
C THR A 100 -21.86 -0.31 12.62
N ARG A 101 -21.78 -0.46 13.95
CA ARG A 101 -20.56 -0.90 14.64
C ARG A 101 -20.07 -2.28 14.19
N ALA A 102 -21.00 -3.21 13.96
CA ALA A 102 -20.66 -4.58 13.56
C ALA A 102 -19.99 -4.63 12.17
N ILE A 103 -20.50 -3.86 11.21
CA ILE A 103 -19.91 -3.77 9.85
C ILE A 103 -18.51 -3.18 9.92
N SER A 104 -18.30 -2.14 10.74
CA SER A 104 -16.98 -1.54 10.92
C SER A 104 -15.97 -2.49 11.57
N GLU A 105 -16.38 -3.30 12.55
CA GLU A 105 -15.50 -4.27 13.21
C GLU A 105 -15.07 -5.41 12.27
N GLU A 106 -15.99 -5.92 11.44
CA GLU A 106 -15.69 -6.96 10.45
C GLU A 106 -14.78 -6.45 9.33
N TYR A 107 -15.08 -5.27 8.79
CA TYR A 107 -14.23 -4.63 7.77
C TYR A 107 -12.79 -4.43 8.24
N ILE A 108 -12.63 -3.93 9.48
CA ILE A 108 -11.32 -3.72 10.07
C ILE A 108 -10.57 -5.03 10.30
N LYS A 109 -11.28 -6.10 10.69
CA LYS A 109 -10.67 -7.42 10.83
C LYS A 109 -10.16 -7.96 9.50
N TRP A 110 -10.90 -7.79 8.42
CA TRP A 110 -10.42 -8.16 7.08
C TRP A 110 -9.24 -7.32 6.63
N LEU A 111 -9.30 -6.00 6.83
CA LEU A 111 -8.18 -5.12 6.51
C LEU A 111 -6.91 -5.54 7.25
N GLN A 112 -7.02 -5.84 8.55
CA GLN A 112 -5.90 -6.36 9.32
C GLN A 112 -5.36 -7.67 8.72
N GLY A 113 -6.24 -8.63 8.43
CA GLY A 113 -5.84 -9.93 7.86
C GLY A 113 -5.18 -9.80 6.49
N TYR A 114 -5.69 -8.94 5.60
CA TYR A 114 -5.08 -8.68 4.31
C TYR A 114 -3.72 -8.01 4.45
N CYS A 115 -3.58 -7.03 5.35
CA CYS A 115 -2.29 -6.39 5.60
C CYS A 115 -1.26 -7.37 6.14
N GLU A 116 -1.62 -8.26 7.07
CA GLU A 116 -0.69 -9.27 7.62
C GLU A 116 -0.31 -10.33 6.58
N ALA A 117 -1.25 -10.70 5.69
CA ALA A 117 -0.98 -11.63 4.61
C ALA A 117 -0.05 -11.02 3.53
N PHE A 118 -0.28 -9.76 3.16
CA PHE A 118 0.50 -9.09 2.11
C PHE A 118 1.87 -8.62 2.62
N PHE A 119 1.91 -8.04 3.82
CA PHE A 119 3.15 -7.59 4.47
C PHE A 119 3.66 -8.64 5.45
N TYR A 120 3.94 -9.83 4.91
CA TYR A 120 4.34 -10.99 5.69
C TYR A 120 5.51 -10.68 6.64
N GLY A 121 5.41 -11.15 7.89
CA GLY A 121 6.38 -10.89 8.95
C GLY A 121 6.18 -9.57 9.71
N LEU A 122 5.32 -8.66 9.25
CA LEU A 122 4.87 -7.51 10.02
C LEU A 122 3.63 -7.83 10.86
N THR A 123 3.56 -7.24 12.05
CA THR A 123 2.35 -7.31 12.88
C THR A 123 1.47 -6.11 12.58
N VAL A 124 0.17 -6.30 12.40
CA VAL A 124 -0.76 -5.19 12.23
C VAL A 124 -1.48 -4.93 13.56
N LYS A 125 -1.49 -3.67 13.99
CA LYS A 125 -2.07 -3.25 15.28
C LYS A 125 -3.10 -2.16 15.05
N LEU A 126 -4.26 -2.31 15.66
CA LEU A 126 -5.33 -1.32 15.61
C LEU A 126 -5.19 -0.34 16.76
N LEU A 127 -5.22 0.95 16.43
CA LEU A 127 -5.35 2.03 17.41
C LEU A 127 -6.83 2.30 17.70
N ALA A 128 -7.10 2.87 18.87
CA ALA A 128 -8.45 3.32 19.21
C ALA A 128 -8.97 4.30 18.14
N PRO A 129 -10.19 4.10 17.60
CA PRO A 129 -10.77 5.03 16.65
C PRO A 129 -10.82 6.45 17.20
N VAL A 130 -10.56 7.45 16.34
CA VAL A 130 -10.66 8.86 16.73
C VAL A 130 -11.77 9.55 15.94
N PRO A 131 -12.56 10.42 16.57
CA PRO A 131 -13.50 11.25 15.81
C PRO A 131 -12.71 12.25 14.95
N VAL A 132 -13.31 12.66 13.83
CA VAL A 132 -12.70 13.63 12.90
C VAL A 132 -12.29 14.92 13.61
N SER A 133 -13.13 15.40 14.53
CA SER A 133 -12.88 16.62 15.32
C SER A 133 -11.60 16.54 16.16
N ALA A 134 -11.22 15.35 16.64
CA ALA A 134 -10.00 15.16 17.42
C ALA A 134 -8.73 15.31 16.58
N THR A 135 -8.82 15.14 15.25
CA THR A 135 -7.67 15.33 14.35
C THR A 135 -7.31 16.80 14.19
N ARG A 136 -8.28 17.72 14.39
CA ARG A 136 -8.17 19.16 14.09
C ARG A 136 -7.70 19.44 12.66
N CYS A 137 -7.99 18.53 11.73
CA CYS A 137 -7.67 18.74 10.32
C CYS A 137 -8.59 19.80 9.72
N SER A 138 -8.09 20.47 8.68
CA SER A 138 -8.92 21.36 7.89
C SER A 138 -9.90 20.51 7.08
N PHE A 139 -11.12 21.04 6.91
CA PHE A 139 -12.16 20.42 6.11
C PHE A 139 -12.78 21.45 5.17
N ARG A 140 -13.39 20.95 4.11
CA ARG A 140 -14.25 21.72 3.21
C ARG A 140 -15.51 20.92 2.90
N VAL A 141 -16.56 21.61 2.47
CA VAL A 141 -17.69 20.96 1.79
C VAL A 141 -17.45 21.14 0.31
N ASN A 142 -17.48 20.05 -0.46
CA ASN A 142 -17.34 20.13 -1.90
C ASN A 142 -18.61 20.76 -2.49
N ASP A 143 -18.48 21.85 -3.24
CA ASP A 143 -19.64 22.58 -3.76
C ASP A 143 -20.49 21.74 -4.74
N SER A 144 -19.88 20.78 -5.44
CA SER A 144 -20.57 19.94 -6.43
C SER A 144 -21.22 18.70 -5.82
N THR A 145 -20.54 18.01 -4.89
CA THR A 145 -21.06 16.77 -4.28
C THR A 145 -21.75 16.99 -2.94
N GLN A 146 -21.58 18.16 -2.32
CA GLN A 146 -22.01 18.49 -0.96
C GLN A 146 -21.44 17.56 0.13
N ASN A 147 -20.41 16.78 -0.21
CA ASN A 147 -19.72 15.90 0.74
C ASN A 147 -18.67 16.66 1.54
N LEU A 148 -18.49 16.26 2.79
CA LEU A 148 -17.38 16.69 3.62
C LEU A 148 -16.08 16.10 3.09
N GLN A 149 -15.04 16.92 2.95
CA GLN A 149 -13.71 16.46 2.58
C GLN A 149 -12.67 16.93 3.61
N ILE A 150 -11.72 16.07 3.94
CA ILE A 150 -10.64 16.36 4.89
C ILE A 150 -9.32 16.58 4.15
N HIS A 151 -8.53 17.56 4.59
CA HIS A 151 -7.24 17.84 3.99
C HIS A 151 -6.25 16.69 4.29
N ALA A 152 -5.86 15.94 3.26
CA ALA A 152 -5.00 14.74 3.38
C ALA A 152 -3.64 15.05 4.03
N GLY A 153 -3.00 16.17 3.65
CA GLY A 153 -1.77 16.64 4.28
C GLY A 153 -1.88 16.95 5.79
N HIS A 154 -3.05 17.33 6.29
CA HIS A 154 -3.26 17.54 7.73
C HIS A 154 -3.43 16.20 8.46
N ILE A 155 -4.09 15.23 7.82
CA ILE A 155 -4.18 13.86 8.33
C ILE A 155 -2.79 13.24 8.45
N LEU A 156 -1.93 13.39 7.43
CA LEU A 156 -0.54 12.90 7.50
C LEU A 156 0.25 13.52 8.66
N LYS A 157 0.09 14.82 8.92
CA LYS A 157 0.70 15.50 10.08
C LYS A 157 0.16 14.96 11.41
N PHE A 158 -1.14 14.67 11.48
CA PHE A 158 -1.77 14.06 12.66
C PHE A 158 -1.23 12.64 12.91
N LEU A 159 -1.21 11.79 11.88
CA LEU A 159 -0.69 10.42 11.95
C LEU A 159 0.79 10.39 12.34
N LYS A 160 1.61 11.30 11.79
CA LYS A 160 3.03 11.43 12.17
C LYS A 160 3.22 11.67 13.68
N LYS A 161 2.34 12.48 14.29
CA LYS A 161 2.37 12.73 15.76
C LYS A 161 1.87 11.54 16.58
N LYS A 162 1.02 10.69 16.00
CA LYS A 162 0.45 9.50 16.65
C LYS A 162 1.24 8.23 16.42
N LYS A 163 2.17 8.21 15.47
CA LYS A 163 2.98 7.05 15.09
C LYS A 163 3.75 6.50 16.31
N PRO A 164 3.47 5.27 16.75
CA PRO A 164 4.21 4.65 17.85
C PRO A 164 5.70 4.45 17.54
N GLY A 165 6.50 4.33 18.60
CA GLY A 165 7.95 4.19 18.51
C GLY A 165 8.40 2.91 17.79
N ASP A 166 7.63 1.83 17.84
CA ASP A 166 7.92 0.55 17.18
C ASP A 166 7.25 0.42 15.80
N ALA A 167 6.58 1.47 15.33
CA ALA A 167 5.84 1.46 14.08
C ALA A 167 6.79 1.50 12.87
N PHE A 168 6.70 0.48 12.02
CA PHE A 168 7.21 0.53 10.65
C PHE A 168 6.51 1.68 9.90
N CYS A 169 5.18 1.63 9.84
CA CYS A 169 4.33 2.69 9.34
C CYS A 169 3.06 2.83 10.19
N ILE A 170 2.38 3.95 10.00
CA ILE A 170 1.01 4.18 10.46
C ILE A 170 0.16 4.51 9.24
N VAL A 171 -1.03 3.93 9.16
CA VAL A 171 -2.03 4.07 8.11
C VAL A 171 -3.26 4.69 8.75
N GLY A 172 -3.76 5.79 8.16
CA GLY A 172 -5.05 6.37 8.54
C GLY A 172 -6.12 5.83 7.61
N VAL A 173 -7.25 5.40 8.16
CA VAL A 173 -8.39 4.90 7.38
C VAL A 173 -9.61 5.75 7.68
N THR A 174 -10.30 6.23 6.65
CA THR A 174 -11.47 7.09 6.78
C THR A 174 -12.46 6.86 5.64
N MET A 175 -13.76 6.91 5.93
CA MET A 175 -14.82 6.88 4.90
C MET A 175 -15.21 8.29 4.40
N ILE A 176 -14.46 9.31 4.83
CA ILE A 176 -14.67 10.71 4.44
C ILE A 176 -13.64 11.06 3.38
N ASP A 177 -14.13 11.62 2.27
CA ASP A 177 -13.33 12.03 1.12
C ASP A 177 -12.10 12.86 1.53
N LEU A 178 -10.99 12.65 0.84
CA LEU A 178 -9.75 13.37 1.07
C LEU A 178 -9.47 14.34 -0.07
N TYR A 179 -8.86 15.49 0.24
CA TYR A 179 -8.33 16.40 -0.77
C TYR A 179 -6.88 16.79 -0.45
N PRO A 180 -5.98 16.85 -1.45
CA PRO A 180 -4.55 17.06 -1.19
C PRO A 180 -4.16 18.54 -1.14
N ARG A 181 -4.87 19.40 -1.90
CA ARG A 181 -4.70 20.84 -2.04
C ARG A 181 -6.03 21.46 -2.47
N ASP A 182 -6.21 22.76 -2.22
CA ASP A 182 -7.49 23.44 -2.49
C ASP A 182 -7.92 23.37 -3.97
N SER A 183 -6.95 23.32 -4.90
CA SER A 183 -7.19 23.24 -6.35
C SER A 183 -7.49 21.83 -6.90
N TRP A 184 -7.46 20.79 -6.07
CA TRP A 184 -7.71 19.40 -6.47
C TRP A 184 -9.08 18.92 -6.00
N ASN A 185 -9.72 18.01 -6.74
CA ASN A 185 -11.09 17.54 -6.44
C ASN A 185 -11.13 16.51 -5.29
N PHE A 186 -10.38 15.42 -5.39
CA PHE A 186 -10.21 14.43 -4.32
C PHE A 186 -8.96 13.56 -4.56
N VAL A 187 -8.53 12.83 -3.54
CA VAL A 187 -7.60 11.70 -3.64
C VAL A 187 -8.19 10.52 -2.90
N PHE A 188 -7.99 9.29 -3.41
CA PHE A 188 -8.26 8.08 -2.64
C PHE A 188 -7.28 7.98 -1.48
N GLY A 189 -6.02 8.34 -1.72
CA GLY A 189 -4.99 8.25 -0.70
C GLY A 189 -3.82 9.18 -0.85
N GLN A 190 -3.07 9.35 0.25
CA GLN A 190 -1.80 10.08 0.25
C GLN A 190 -0.79 9.40 1.17
N ALA A 191 0.45 9.20 0.71
CA ALA A 191 1.55 8.64 1.51
C ALA A 191 2.70 9.64 1.66
N SER A 192 3.56 9.44 2.66
CA SER A 192 4.82 10.16 2.80
C SER A 192 5.99 9.18 2.81
N LEU A 193 6.76 9.20 1.72
CA LEU A 193 7.78 8.20 1.42
C LEU A 193 9.07 8.36 2.25
N THR A 194 9.35 9.56 2.76
CA THR A 194 10.65 9.88 3.40
C THR A 194 10.66 9.71 4.92
N ASP A 195 9.54 9.99 5.59
CA ASP A 195 9.43 10.02 7.06
C ASP A 195 8.68 8.80 7.66
N GLY A 196 8.21 7.87 6.81
CA GLY A 196 7.44 6.71 7.23
C GLY A 196 5.97 6.92 7.66
N PRO A 197 5.22 7.98 7.27
CA PRO A 197 3.77 7.90 7.17
C PRO A 197 3.37 7.06 5.94
N GLY A 198 2.69 5.94 6.20
CA GLY A 198 2.07 5.12 5.17
C GLY A 198 0.88 5.83 4.54
N ALA A 199 0.38 5.24 3.46
CA ALA A 199 -0.79 5.71 2.74
C ALA A 199 -1.96 5.99 3.69
N VAL A 200 -2.66 7.10 3.46
CA VAL A 200 -4.09 7.20 3.76
C VAL A 200 -4.79 6.51 2.61
N ASP A 201 -5.78 5.68 2.87
CA ASP A 201 -6.85 5.30 1.93
C ASP A 201 -8.18 5.56 2.68
#